data_AF-X0UFL2-F1
#
_entry.id   AF-X0UFL2-F1
#
_cell.length_a   1.000
_cell.length_b   1.000
_cell.length_c   1.000
_cell.angle_alpha   90.00
_cell.angle_beta   90.00
_cell.angle_gamma   90.00
#
_symmetry.space_group_name_H-M   'P 1'
#
loop_
_entity.id
_entity.type
_entity.pdbx_description
1 polymer ?
#
loop_
_entity_poly.entity_id
_entity_poly.type
_entity_poly.pdbx_seq_one_letter_code
_entity_poly.pdbx_strand_id
1 'polypeptide(L)'
;MLTKRPKAMIISLGGTPAPITFSLNHQKPEYICFFVSEETRVTIDKDILPNLDFKPRHHDWIVTPSAENLSVCYRAVSRELPQILKKWKVDPKDLVVDYTGGTKTMSVSLALST
;
A
#
# COMPACT_ATOMS: atom_id res chain seq x y z
N MET A 1 16.42 0.97 21.35
CA MET A 1 15.38 0.04 20.84
C MET A 1 15.65 -0.17 19.36
N LEU A 2 15.88 -1.40 18.91
CA LEU A 2 15.91 -1.70 17.47
C LEU A 2 14.50 -1.50 16.93
N THR A 3 14.28 -0.45 16.14
CA THR A 3 13.03 -0.27 15.39
C THR A 3 12.92 -1.45 14.41
N LYS A 4 12.10 -2.43 14.77
CA LYS A 4 11.87 -3.63 13.96
C LYS A 4 11.25 -3.17 12.64
N ARG A 5 11.90 -3.50 11.52
CA ARG A 5 11.33 -3.21 10.18
C ARG A 5 9.98 -3.91 10.07
N PRO A 6 8.94 -3.25 9.54
CA PRO A 6 7.65 -3.89 9.34
C PRO A 6 7.78 -5.05 8.37
N LYS A 7 7.00 -6.12 8.59
CA LYS A 7 7.06 -7.27 7.70
C LYS A 7 6.36 -6.96 6.38
N ALA A 8 5.20 -6.31 6.44
CA ALA A 8 4.48 -5.82 5.28
C ALA A 8 4.06 -4.37 5.48
N MET A 9 3.89 -3.65 4.38
CA MET A 9 3.22 -2.35 4.34
C MET A 9 2.10 -2.38 3.31
N ILE A 10 0.96 -1.78 3.64
CA ILE A 10 -0.02 -1.32 2.66
C ILE A 10 0.08 0.20 2.56
N ILE A 11 0.13 0.72 1.34
CA ILE A 11 0.33 2.15 1.11
C ILE A 11 -0.59 2.68 0.02
N SER A 12 -1.35 3.75 0.30
CA SER A 12 -2.17 4.41 -0.72
C SER A 12 -1.33 5.32 -1.61
N LEU A 13 -1.58 5.27 -2.93
CA LEU A 13 -0.90 6.07 -3.93
C LEU A 13 -1.89 7.03 -4.60
N GLY A 14 -1.47 8.30 -4.70
CA GLY A 14 -2.15 9.33 -5.49
C GLY A 14 -1.26 9.81 -6.63
N GLY A 15 -1.51 11.03 -7.13
CA GLY A 15 -0.76 11.60 -8.25
C GLY A 15 0.71 11.96 -7.95
N THR A 16 1.21 11.75 -6.73
CA THR A 16 2.59 12.08 -6.35
C THR A 16 3.30 10.85 -5.78
N PRO A 17 4.23 10.22 -6.51
CA PRO A 17 4.93 9.02 -6.05
C PRO A 17 6.05 9.29 -5.02
N ALA A 18 6.63 10.48 -5.01
CA ALA A 18 7.82 10.76 -4.18
C ALA A 18 7.65 10.50 -2.66
N PRO A 19 6.52 10.87 -2.01
CA PRO A 19 6.29 10.54 -0.60
C PRO A 19 6.24 9.03 -0.34
N ILE A 20 5.73 8.26 -1.31
CA ILE A 20 5.56 6.81 -1.21
C ILE A 20 6.93 6.13 -1.30
N THR A 21 7.76 6.54 -2.27
CA THR A 21 9.16 6.08 -2.39
C THR A 21 9.95 6.41 -1.13
N PHE A 22 9.80 7.63 -0.59
CA PHE A 22 10.46 8.03 0.66
C PHE A 22 10.05 7.13 1.83
N SER A 23 8.75 6.91 2.04
CA SER A 23 8.24 6.07 3.12
C SER A 23 8.75 4.63 3.02
N LEU A 24 8.70 4.05 1.82
CA LEU A 24 9.18 2.70 1.56
C LEU A 24 10.70 2.57 1.80
N ASN A 25 11.51 3.51 1.33
CA ASN A 25 12.97 3.50 1.56
C ASN A 25 13.33 3.72 3.04
N HIS A 26 12.50 4.45 3.79
CA HIS A 26 12.71 4.61 5.21
C HIS A 26 12.40 3.33 5.99
N GLN A 27 11.30 2.65 5.68
CA GLN A 27 10.81 1.50 6.46
C GLN A 27 11.35 0.14 5.97
N LYS A 28 11.66 0.02 4.68
CA LYS A 28 12.20 -1.18 4.01
C LYS A 28 11.45 -2.48 4.35
N PRO A 29 10.12 -2.55 4.13
CA PRO A 29 9.34 -3.76 4.40
C PRO A 29 9.71 -4.95 3.51
N GLU A 30 9.46 -6.18 3.95
CA GLU A 30 9.65 -7.35 3.09
C GLU A 30 8.57 -7.44 2.00
N TYR A 31 7.33 -7.04 2.32
CA TYR A 31 6.18 -7.10 1.40
C TYR A 31 5.51 -5.73 1.26
N ILE A 32 5.06 -5.39 0.05
CA ILE A 32 4.41 -4.11 -0.24
C ILE A 32 3.07 -4.34 -0.95
N CYS A 33 1.98 -3.84 -0.40
CA CYS A 33 0.67 -3.78 -1.05
C CYS A 33 0.38 -2.32 -1.43
N PHE A 34 0.27 -2.03 -2.72
CA PHE A 34 -0.10 -0.70 -3.18
C PHE A 34 -1.62 -0.60 -3.30
N PHE A 35 -2.22 0.39 -2.65
CA PHE A 35 -3.64 0.72 -2.86
C PHE A 35 -3.75 1.91 -3.81
N VAL A 36 -4.28 1.68 -5.01
CA VAL A 36 -4.16 2.61 -6.14
C VAL A 36 -5.50 2.76 -6.88
N SER A 37 -5.62 3.82 -7.66
CA SER A 37 -6.63 3.91 -8.73
C SER A 37 -6.11 3.25 -10.01
N GLU A 38 -6.99 3.00 -10.98
CA GLU A 38 -6.59 2.54 -12.32
C GLU A 38 -5.55 3.47 -12.97
N GLU A 39 -5.73 4.79 -12.80
CA GLU A 39 -4.84 5.82 -13.36
C GLU A 39 -3.43 5.78 -12.76
N THR A 40 -3.33 5.55 -11.45
CA THR A 40 -2.06 5.60 -10.71
C THR A 40 -1.34 4.25 -10.66
N ARG A 41 -1.98 3.18 -11.13
CA ARG A 41 -1.41 1.83 -11.12
C ARG A 41 -0.10 1.72 -11.88
N VAL A 42 0.04 2.45 -12.99
CA VAL A 42 1.24 2.45 -13.84
C VAL A 42 2.45 3.10 -13.16
N THR A 43 2.21 4.01 -12.21
CA THR A 43 3.24 4.74 -11.45
C THR A 43 4.06 3.81 -10.56
N ILE A 44 3.51 2.66 -10.14
CA ILE A 44 4.24 1.66 -9.35
C ILE A 44 5.50 1.22 -10.11
N ASP A 45 5.33 0.80 -11.36
CA ASP A 45 6.41 0.22 -12.17
C ASP A 45 7.32 1.29 -12.78
N LYS A 46 6.79 2.49 -13.04
CA LYS A 46 7.54 3.60 -13.66
C LYS A 46 8.35 4.43 -12.66
N ASP A 47 7.77 4.74 -11.51
CA ASP A 47 8.27 5.80 -10.64
C ASP A 47 8.60 5.33 -9.22
N ILE A 48 7.99 4.24 -8.74
CA ILE A 48 8.20 3.77 -7.37
C ILE A 48 9.25 2.67 -7.31
N LEU A 49 8.97 1.51 -7.91
CA LEU A 49 9.86 0.33 -7.83
C LEU A 49 11.29 0.61 -8.34
N PRO A 50 11.51 1.37 -9.44
CA PRO A 50 12.86 1.68 -9.91
C PRO A 50 13.65 2.60 -8.96
N ASN A 51 12.96 3.36 -8.09
CA ASN A 51 13.56 4.33 -7.17
C ASN A 51 13.66 3.80 -5.73
N LEU A 52 13.39 2.51 -5.50
CA LEU A 52 13.61 1.88 -4.20
C LEU A 52 15.10 1.59 -3.98
N ASP A 53 15.60 1.90 -2.78
CA ASP A 53 16.98 1.62 -2.36
C ASP A 53 17.15 0.22 -1.75
N PHE A 54 16.09 -0.58 -1.80
CA PHE A 54 16.01 -1.95 -1.32
C PHE A 54 15.13 -2.78 -2.25
N LYS A 55 15.27 -4.11 -2.17
CA LYS A 55 14.45 -5.04 -2.94
C LYS A 55 13.41 -5.70 -2.02
N PRO A 56 12.10 -5.40 -2.16
CA PRO A 56 11.09 -6.15 -1.44
C PRO A 56 11.08 -7.61 -1.92
N ARG A 57 10.68 -8.53 -1.03
CA ARG A 57 10.51 -9.95 -1.35
C ARG A 57 9.38 -10.16 -2.37
N HIS A 58 8.30 -9.39 -2.24
CA HIS A 58 7.19 -9.38 -3.19
C HIS A 58 6.40 -8.07 -3.06
N HIS A 59 5.75 -7.63 -4.13
CA HIS A 59 4.72 -6.59 -4.06
C HIS A 59 3.43 -7.04 -4.75
N ASP A 60 2.28 -6.51 -4.34
CA ASP A 60 0.98 -6.72 -4.98
C ASP A 60 0.21 -5.39 -4.94
N TRP A 61 -0.97 -5.33 -5.52
CA TRP A 61 -1.77 -4.12 -5.54
C TRP A 61 -3.27 -4.42 -5.39
N ILE A 62 -3.98 -3.46 -4.82
CA ILE A 62 -5.44 -3.41 -4.79
C ILE A 62 -5.83 -2.19 -5.60
N VAL A 63 -6.70 -2.38 -6.60
CA VAL A 63 -7.19 -1.28 -7.44
C VAL A 63 -8.59 -0.89 -6.98
N THR A 64 -8.80 0.38 -6.64
CA THR A 64 -10.16 0.92 -6.51
C THR A 64 -10.65 1.47 -7.86
N PRO A 65 -11.84 1.05 -8.33
CA PRO A 65 -12.43 1.60 -9.56
C PRO A 65 -13.00 3.01 -9.35
N SER A 66 -13.07 3.50 -8.10
CA SER A 66 -13.55 4.85 -7.79
C SER A 66 -12.85 5.39 -6.55
N ALA A 67 -11.75 6.13 -6.78
CA ALA A 67 -10.93 6.70 -5.71
C ALA A 67 -11.68 7.71 -4.84
N GLU A 68 -12.77 8.31 -5.33
CA GLU A 68 -13.58 9.28 -4.59
C GLU A 68 -14.79 8.65 -3.88
N ASN A 69 -15.03 7.35 -4.04
CA ASN A 69 -16.14 6.66 -3.38
C ASN A 69 -15.66 5.79 -2.21
N LEU A 70 -16.04 6.18 -0.99
CA LEU A 70 -15.58 5.54 0.25
C LEU A 70 -16.01 4.08 0.33
N SER A 71 -17.27 3.81 0.02
CA SER A 71 -17.82 2.46 0.11
C SER A 71 -17.16 1.49 -0.87
N VAL A 72 -16.76 1.99 -2.04
CA VAL A 72 -16.05 1.23 -3.07
C VAL A 72 -14.62 0.96 -2.63
N CYS A 73 -13.90 1.99 -2.17
CA CYS A 73 -12.54 1.86 -1.66
C CYS A 73 -12.47 0.87 -0.49
N TYR A 74 -13.36 1.03 0.50
CA TYR A 74 -13.44 0.14 1.66
C TYR A 74 -13.67 -1.31 1.22
N ARG A 75 -14.63 -1.54 0.31
CA ARG A 75 -14.95 -2.90 -0.16
C ARG A 75 -13.78 -3.55 -0.90
N ALA A 76 -13.01 -2.80 -1.68
CA ALA A 76 -11.83 -3.30 -2.37
C ALA A 76 -10.79 -3.78 -1.36
N VAL A 77 -10.41 -2.92 -0.40
CA VAL A 77 -9.39 -3.25 0.60
C VAL A 77 -9.83 -4.41 1.50
N SER A 78 -11.04 -4.34 2.08
CA SER A 78 -11.55 -5.38 2.99
C SER A 78 -11.68 -6.75 2.33
N ARG A 79 -11.85 -6.81 1.01
CA ARG A 79 -11.96 -8.08 0.27
C ARG A 79 -10.59 -8.65 -0.07
N GLU A 80 -9.68 -7.81 -0.56
CA GLU A 80 -8.46 -8.27 -1.22
C GLU A 80 -7.27 -8.38 -0.26
N LEU A 81 -7.13 -7.44 0.68
CA LEU A 81 -6.00 -7.40 1.59
C LEU A 81 -5.86 -8.69 2.45
N PRO A 82 -6.93 -9.27 3.03
CA PRO A 82 -6.80 -10.52 3.77
C PRO A 82 -6.27 -11.68 2.93
N GLN A 83 -6.61 -11.72 1.63
CA GLN A 83 -6.12 -12.76 0.73
C GLN A 83 -4.64 -12.57 0.40
N ILE A 84 -4.21 -11.32 0.18
CA ILE A 84 -2.81 -10.94 -0.03
C ILE A 84 -1.97 -11.31 1.20
N LEU A 85 -2.42 -10.94 2.41
CA LEU A 85 -1.71 -11.28 3.65
C LEU A 85 -1.61 -12.79 3.87
N LYS A 86 -2.69 -13.52 3.58
CA LYS A 86 -2.70 -14.99 3.64
C LYS A 86 -1.69 -15.60 2.66
N LYS A 87 -1.65 -15.13 1.42
CA LYS A 87 -0.67 -15.55 0.39
C LYS A 87 0.77 -15.31 0.85
N TRP A 88 1.03 -14.20 1.52
CA TRP A 88 2.35 -13.85 2.03
C TRP A 88 2.70 -14.47 3.38
N LYS A 89 1.74 -15.14 4.05
CA LYS A 89 1.88 -15.65 5.42
C LYS A 89 2.31 -14.55 6.39
N VAL A 90 1.68 -13.38 6.25
CA VAL A 90 1.88 -12.21 7.13
C VAL A 90 0.70 -12.11 8.08
N ASP A 91 0.99 -11.98 9.38
CA ASP A 91 -0.02 -11.70 10.40
C ASP A 91 -0.43 -10.22 10.29
N PRO A 92 -1.74 -9.89 10.36
CA PRO A 92 -2.20 -8.49 10.32
C PRO A 92 -1.48 -7.56 11.31
N LYS A 93 -1.03 -8.06 12.47
CA LYS A 93 -0.28 -7.24 13.45
C LYS A 93 1.11 -6.80 12.97
N ASP A 94 1.65 -7.47 11.95
CA ASP A 94 2.94 -7.16 11.33
C ASP A 94 2.78 -6.30 10.05
N LEU A 95 1.56 -5.86 9.75
CA LEU A 95 1.24 -4.92 8.67
C LEU A 95 1.29 -3.48 9.21
N VAL A 96 2.03 -2.61 8.51
CA VAL A 96 1.94 -1.16 8.70
C VAL A 96 1.08 -0.55 7.59
N VAL A 97 0.26 0.43 7.96
CA VAL A 97 -0.65 1.13 7.04
C VAL A 97 -0.14 2.55 6.85
N ASP A 98 0.16 2.90 5.60
CA ASP A 98 0.53 4.26 5.21
C ASP A 98 -0.56 4.84 4.30
N TYR A 99 -1.34 5.76 4.86
CA TYR A 99 -2.45 6.42 4.19
C TYR A 99 -2.12 7.86 3.76
N THR A 100 -0.83 8.21 3.67
CA THR A 100 -0.37 9.58 3.37
C THR A 100 -0.58 9.98 1.91
N GLY A 101 -0.67 9.03 0.99
CA GLY A 101 -0.99 9.25 -0.42
C GLY A 101 -2.44 8.94 -0.78
N GLY A 102 -2.81 9.19 -2.04
CA GLY A 102 -4.15 8.95 -2.55
C GLY A 102 -5.14 10.07 -2.22
N THR A 103 -6.42 9.83 -2.49
CA THR A 103 -7.51 10.75 -2.14
C THR A 103 -7.82 10.63 -0.66
N LYS A 104 -8.52 11.62 -0.07
CA LYS A 104 -8.99 11.55 1.32
C LYS A 104 -9.84 10.29 1.56
N THR A 105 -10.64 9.94 0.56
CA THR A 105 -11.50 8.77 0.58
C THR A 105 -10.71 7.46 0.63
N MET A 106 -9.63 7.35 -0.14
CA MET A 106 -8.71 6.21 -0.07
C MET A 106 -8.05 6.12 1.31
N SER A 107 -7.55 7.23 1.85
CA SER A 107 -6.90 7.26 3.16
C SER A 107 -7.85 6.79 4.28
N VAL A 108 -9.08 7.31 4.31
CA VAL A 108 -10.09 6.90 5.31
C VAL A 108 -10.49 5.44 5.12
N SER A 109 -10.60 4.96 3.88
CA SER A 109 -10.95 3.56 3.62
C SER A 109 -9.90 2.59 4.14
N LEU A 110 -8.60 2.91 3.99
CA LEU A 110 -7.52 2.11 4.58
C LEU A 110 -7.67 2.07 6.10
N ALA A 111 -7.78 3.23 6.74
CA ALA A 111 -7.89 3.32 8.20
C ALA A 111 -9.08 2.54 8.79
N LEU A 112 -10.18 2.37 8.03
CA LEU A 112 -11.36 1.62 8.48
C LEU A 112 -11.29 0.12 8.17
N SER A 113 -10.44 -0.30 7.24
CA SER A 113 -10.43 -1.68 6.70
C SER A 113 -9.25 -2.53 7.19
N THR A 114 -8.36 -1.94 7.98
CA THR A 114 -7.14 -2.55 8.52
C THR A 114 -7.13 -2.47 10.04
#